data_AF-A0A3N5PSK6-F1
#
_entry.id   AF-A0A3N5PSK6-F1
#
_cell.length_a   1.000
_cell.length_b   1.000
_cell.length_c   1.000
_cell.angle_alpha   90.00
_cell.angle_beta   90.00
_cell.angle_gamma   90.00
#
_symmetry.space_group_name_H-M   'P 1'
#
loop_
_entity.id
_entity.type
_entity.pdbx_description
1 polymer ?
#
loop_
_entity_poly.entity_id
_entity_poly.type
_entity_poly.pdbx_seq_one_letter_code
_entity_poly.pdbx_strand_id
1 'polypeptide(L)'
;IAQAYFCMGQTDKAKQFEANVESSEAGKVARVRAMQADEATFDAEIKALDACVASKNFDALRNTLESSTQLYDRFYGNAERRNLIENKLKESWKTMPLLVRIEILMELSRIATQHGDKAKAMELAGEIQEIVDGATWPTTYRIVLAARVALAQFQAGDSAKSRTTADAALSLFDTERDQIIDIERAQCLLPLAETYKAMGDTSAALTVYKRAIENSVINPNSRPRAEDLSAICRSMAKHAVEPDAAMWSSIRKSNKELGHPW
;
A
#
# COMPACT_ATOMS: atom_id res chain seq x y z
N ILE A 1 17.12 4.29 15.11
CA ILE A 1 18.54 4.61 15.42
C ILE A 1 19.47 3.70 14.63
N ALA A 2 19.41 2.37 14.80
CA ALA A 2 20.23 1.42 14.02
C ALA A 2 20.13 1.63 12.50
N GLN A 3 18.91 1.79 11.97
CA GLN A 3 18.67 2.14 10.57
C GLN A 3 19.44 3.38 10.10
N ALA A 4 19.44 4.46 10.89
CA ALA A 4 20.15 5.69 10.54
C ALA A 4 21.67 5.47 10.49
N TYR A 5 22.22 4.74 11.45
CA TYR A 5 23.63 4.36 11.45
C TYR A 5 24.01 3.50 10.23
N PHE A 6 23.13 2.57 9.84
CA PHE A 6 23.32 1.76 8.65
C PHE A 6 23.30 2.60 7.37
N CYS A 7 22.35 3.54 7.23
CA CYS A 7 22.33 4.48 6.10
C CYS A 7 23.60 5.34 6.01
N MET A 8 24.27 5.61 7.13
CA MET A 8 25.53 6.37 7.19
C MET A 8 26.78 5.48 7.01
N GLY A 9 26.63 4.19 6.70
CA GLY A 9 27.75 3.25 6.57
C GLY A 9 28.43 2.85 7.89
N GLN A 10 27.84 3.21 9.04
CA GLN A 10 28.38 2.91 10.37
C GLN A 10 27.82 1.56 10.86
N THR A 11 28.15 0.48 10.14
CA THR A 11 27.64 -0.88 10.37
C THR A 11 27.91 -1.43 11.76
N ASP A 12 29.08 -1.15 12.34
CA ASP A 12 29.39 -1.61 13.71
C ASP A 12 28.52 -0.94 14.78
N LYS A 13 28.21 0.35 14.61
CA LYS A 13 27.27 1.05 15.50
C LYS A 13 25.86 0.56 15.29
N ALA A 14 25.45 0.29 14.04
CA ALA A 14 24.14 -0.31 13.78
C ALA A 14 23.98 -1.65 14.52
N LYS A 15 24.99 -2.52 14.48
CA LYS A 15 25.01 -3.81 15.22
C LYS A 15 24.87 -3.62 16.74
N GLN A 16 25.53 -2.64 17.33
CA GLN A 16 25.40 -2.34 18.77
C GLN A 16 23.96 -2.01 19.15
N PHE A 17 23.27 -1.24 18.30
CA PHE A 17 21.86 -0.89 18.53
C PHE A 17 20.90 -1.99 18.12
N GLU A 18 21.30 -2.99 17.32
CA GLU A 18 20.50 -4.17 16.96
C GLU A 18 20.47 -5.24 18.07
N ALA A 19 21.53 -5.35 18.87
CA ALA A 19 21.73 -6.47 19.80
C ALA A 19 20.61 -6.67 20.84
N ASN A 20 19.81 -5.64 21.12
CA ASN A 20 18.73 -5.66 22.11
C ASN A 20 17.36 -5.29 21.50
N VAL A 21 17.20 -5.44 20.20
CA VAL A 21 15.97 -5.06 19.49
C VAL A 21 15.02 -6.24 19.46
N GLU A 22 13.76 -6.02 19.82
CA GLU A 22 12.70 -7.02 19.67
C GLU A 22 12.55 -7.44 18.20
N SER A 23 12.13 -8.68 17.96
CA SER A 23 11.98 -9.23 16.60
C SER A 23 11.08 -8.38 15.68
N SER A 24 10.10 -7.69 16.27
CA SER A 24 9.20 -6.74 15.59
C SER A 24 9.93 -5.54 15.00
N GLU A 25 11.00 -5.07 15.65
CA GLU A 25 11.78 -3.89 15.28
C GLU A 25 13.04 -4.26 14.46
N ALA A 26 13.50 -5.51 14.56
CA ALA A 26 14.64 -6.03 13.80
C ALA A 26 14.42 -5.95 12.27
N GLY A 27 13.18 -6.06 11.81
CA GLY A 27 12.81 -5.97 10.39
C GLY A 27 13.18 -4.64 9.73
N LYS A 28 13.11 -3.52 10.48
CA LYS A 28 13.43 -2.19 9.94
C LYS A 28 14.90 -2.07 9.55
N VAL A 29 15.79 -2.74 10.28
CA VAL A 29 17.23 -2.72 10.00
C VAL A 29 17.59 -3.74 8.93
N ALA A 30 16.98 -4.93 8.96
CA ALA A 30 17.09 -5.93 7.90
C ALA A 30 16.73 -5.34 6.52
N ARG A 31 15.67 -4.52 6.45
CA ARG A 31 15.27 -3.85 5.22
C ARG A 31 16.36 -2.93 4.65
N VAL A 32 17.02 -2.15 5.51
CA VAL A 32 18.09 -1.23 5.06
C VAL A 32 19.36 -1.97 4.70
N ARG A 33 19.66 -3.07 5.40
CA ARG A 33 20.74 -3.98 5.03
C ARG A 33 20.52 -4.57 3.64
N ALA A 34 19.31 -5.04 3.35
CA ALA A 34 18.95 -5.56 2.04
C ALA A 34 19.12 -4.53 0.90
N MET A 35 18.80 -3.25 1.16
CA MET A 35 19.03 -2.18 0.17
C MET A 35 20.51 -1.96 -0.17
N GLN A 36 21.42 -2.26 0.76
CA GLN A 36 22.87 -2.13 0.59
C GLN A 36 23.57 -3.46 0.32
N ALA A 37 22.80 -4.54 0.15
CA ALA A 37 23.36 -5.87 -0.09
C ALA A 37 24.21 -5.86 -1.37
N ASP A 38 25.33 -6.56 -1.27
CA ASP A 38 26.23 -6.87 -2.36
C ASP A 38 26.04 -8.33 -2.80
N GLU A 39 26.77 -8.72 -3.84
CA GLU A 39 26.64 -10.09 -4.36
C GLU A 39 27.08 -11.15 -3.35
N ALA A 40 28.03 -10.82 -2.46
CA ALA A 40 28.55 -11.75 -1.46
C ALA A 40 27.55 -12.01 -0.32
N THR A 41 26.66 -11.05 -0.05
CA THR A 41 25.66 -11.13 1.02
C THR A 41 24.31 -11.67 0.55
N PHE A 42 24.04 -11.71 -0.76
CA PHE A 42 22.78 -12.19 -1.31
C PHE A 42 22.39 -13.60 -0.82
N ASP A 43 23.30 -14.58 -0.95
CA ASP A 43 23.00 -15.97 -0.57
C ASP A 43 22.74 -16.13 0.93
N ALA A 44 23.40 -15.32 1.76
CA ALA A 44 23.18 -15.29 3.19
C ALA A 44 21.78 -14.78 3.54
N GLU A 45 21.32 -13.74 2.85
CA GLU A 45 19.97 -13.18 3.04
C GLU A 45 18.88 -14.14 2.55
N ILE A 46 19.08 -14.83 1.42
CA ILE A 46 18.15 -15.88 0.96
C ILE A 46 18.06 -17.03 1.97
N LYS A 47 19.20 -17.45 2.54
CA LYS A 47 19.20 -18.47 3.59
C LYS A 47 18.49 -18.01 4.87
N ALA A 48 18.59 -16.72 5.20
CA ALA A 48 17.86 -16.13 6.33
C ALA A 48 16.34 -16.14 6.09
N LEU A 49 15.89 -15.93 4.85
CA LEU A 49 14.49 -16.08 4.45
C LEU A 49 13.99 -17.52 4.68
N ASP A 50 14.75 -18.52 4.23
CA ASP A 50 14.40 -19.93 4.45
C ASP A 50 14.27 -20.27 5.94
N ALA A 51 15.21 -19.79 6.76
CA ALA A 51 15.16 -19.98 8.21
C ALA A 51 13.92 -19.30 8.84
N CYS A 52 13.56 -18.10 8.39
CA CYS A 52 12.37 -17.40 8.88
C CYS A 52 11.08 -18.13 8.50
N VAL A 53 10.95 -18.60 7.26
CA VAL A 53 9.79 -19.40 6.83
C VAL A 53 9.66 -20.67 7.69
N ALA A 54 10.78 -21.35 7.96
CA ALA A 54 10.78 -22.55 8.80
C ALA A 54 10.40 -22.27 10.27
N SER A 55 10.72 -21.08 10.79
CA SER A 55 10.45 -20.71 12.18
C SER A 55 8.96 -20.60 12.52
N LYS A 56 8.09 -20.41 11.52
CA LYS A 56 6.65 -20.11 11.67
C LYS A 56 6.34 -18.89 12.55
N ASN A 57 7.33 -18.05 12.84
CA ASN A 57 7.12 -16.79 13.53
C ASN A 57 6.59 -15.77 12.51
N PHE A 58 5.33 -15.36 12.68
CA PHE A 58 4.65 -14.48 11.74
C PHE A 58 5.33 -13.10 11.59
N ASP A 59 5.67 -12.46 12.71
CA ASP A 59 6.28 -11.12 12.68
C ASP A 59 7.67 -11.16 12.04
N ALA A 60 8.47 -12.17 12.40
CA ALA A 60 9.77 -12.38 11.79
C ALA A 60 9.63 -12.67 10.28
N LEU A 61 8.67 -13.51 9.89
CA LEU A 61 8.42 -13.81 8.48
C LEU A 61 7.99 -12.55 7.72
N ARG A 62 7.03 -11.78 8.21
CA ARG A 62 6.59 -10.53 7.58
C ARG A 62 7.76 -9.58 7.34
N ASN A 63 8.56 -9.33 8.38
CA ASN A 63 9.75 -8.48 8.31
C ASN A 63 10.76 -8.95 7.25
N THR A 64 10.93 -10.26 7.13
CA THR A 64 11.84 -10.86 6.14
C THR A 64 11.28 -10.81 4.72
N LEU A 65 9.97 -10.94 4.53
CA LEU A 65 9.33 -10.74 3.22
C LEU A 65 9.48 -9.28 2.76
N GLU A 66 9.28 -8.31 3.66
CA GLU A 66 9.50 -6.89 3.36
C GLU A 66 10.96 -6.57 3.04
N SER A 67 11.92 -7.25 3.67
CA SER A 67 13.35 -7.11 3.34
C SER A 67 13.67 -7.76 1.98
N SER A 68 12.99 -8.86 1.65
CA SER A 68 13.16 -9.57 0.38
C SER A 68 12.68 -8.75 -0.82
N THR A 69 11.68 -7.88 -0.66
CA THR A 69 11.31 -6.94 -1.74
C THR A 69 12.42 -5.92 -2.03
N GLN A 70 13.24 -5.56 -1.03
CA GLN A 70 14.40 -4.69 -1.26
C GLN A 70 15.53 -5.43 -1.98
N LEU A 71 15.77 -6.72 -1.67
CA LEU A 71 16.70 -7.53 -2.45
C LEU A 71 16.23 -7.68 -3.89
N TYR A 72 14.92 -7.83 -4.09
CA TYR A 72 14.30 -7.92 -5.40
C TYR A 72 14.57 -6.67 -6.23
N ASP A 73 14.37 -5.48 -5.64
CA ASP A 73 14.69 -4.20 -6.26
C ASP A 73 16.20 -4.06 -6.54
N ARG A 74 17.03 -4.34 -5.53
CA ARG A 74 18.48 -4.20 -5.61
C ARG A 74 19.12 -5.03 -6.72
N PHE A 75 18.64 -6.26 -6.89
CA PHE A 75 19.13 -7.22 -7.88
C PHE A 75 18.20 -7.37 -9.08
N TYR A 76 17.34 -6.39 -9.37
CA TYR A 76 16.33 -6.50 -10.42
C TYR A 76 16.90 -6.86 -11.80
N GLY A 77 18.09 -6.31 -12.12
CA GLY A 77 18.80 -6.59 -13.38
C GLY A 77 19.33 -8.02 -13.52
N ASN A 78 19.39 -8.79 -12.43
CA ASN A 78 19.78 -10.20 -12.45
C ASN A 78 18.52 -11.09 -12.41
N ALA A 79 18.13 -11.60 -13.58
CA ALA A 79 16.90 -12.39 -13.72
C ALA A 79 16.87 -13.66 -12.86
N GLU A 80 18.01 -14.35 -12.69
CA GLU A 80 18.08 -15.56 -11.87
C GLU A 80 17.80 -15.26 -10.39
N ARG A 81 18.45 -14.22 -9.85
CA ARG A 81 18.24 -13.78 -8.46
C ARG A 81 16.82 -13.27 -8.25
N ARG A 82 16.32 -12.48 -9.19
CA ARG A 82 14.95 -11.97 -9.16
C ARG A 82 13.93 -13.12 -9.10
N ASN A 83 14.07 -14.12 -9.96
CA ASN A 83 13.20 -15.29 -9.99
C ASN A 83 13.32 -16.14 -8.72
N LEU A 84 14.54 -16.28 -8.18
CA LEU A 84 14.76 -17.00 -6.92
C LEU A 84 14.00 -16.32 -5.77
N ILE A 85 14.12 -15.00 -5.64
CA ILE A 85 13.39 -14.24 -4.60
C ILE A 85 11.88 -14.40 -4.80
N GLU A 86 11.37 -14.21 -6.03
CA GLU A 86 9.93 -14.40 -6.31
C GLU A 86 9.47 -15.78 -5.86
N ASN A 87 10.16 -16.85 -6.27
CA ASN A 87 9.79 -18.22 -5.90
C ASN A 87 9.79 -18.44 -4.38
N LYS A 88 10.77 -17.90 -3.67
CA LYS A 88 10.83 -17.99 -2.20
C LYS A 88 9.70 -17.23 -1.52
N LEU A 89 9.38 -16.04 -2.01
CA LEU A 89 8.17 -15.32 -1.59
C LEU A 89 6.93 -16.18 -1.88
N LYS A 90 6.88 -16.83 -3.05
CA LYS A 90 5.74 -17.64 -3.46
C LYS A 90 5.51 -18.84 -2.54
N GLU A 91 6.59 -19.54 -2.19
CA GLU A 91 6.59 -20.69 -1.28
C GLU A 91 6.05 -20.33 0.11
N SER A 92 6.33 -19.11 0.59
CA SER A 92 5.89 -18.64 1.90
C SER A 92 4.37 -18.40 2.00
N TRP A 93 3.65 -18.29 0.88
CA TRP A 93 2.25 -17.85 0.91
C TRP A 93 1.32 -18.76 1.67
N LYS A 94 1.57 -20.08 1.69
CA LYS A 94 0.70 -21.05 2.37
C LYS A 94 0.46 -20.70 3.84
N THR A 95 1.41 -20.03 4.49
CA THR A 95 1.33 -19.62 5.90
C THR A 95 1.02 -18.14 6.09
N MET A 96 0.83 -17.38 5.01
CA MET A 96 0.63 -15.92 5.07
C MET A 96 -0.84 -15.53 4.89
N PRO A 97 -1.37 -14.57 5.67
CA PRO A 97 -2.66 -13.94 5.43
C PRO A 97 -2.71 -13.26 4.07
N LEU A 98 -3.87 -13.33 3.39
CA LEU A 98 -4.05 -12.80 2.03
C LEU A 98 -3.66 -11.33 1.90
N LEU A 99 -3.99 -10.50 2.90
CA LEU A 99 -3.67 -9.07 2.87
C LEU A 99 -2.16 -8.82 2.78
N VAL A 100 -1.35 -9.60 3.50
CA VAL A 100 0.11 -9.48 3.43
C VAL A 100 0.63 -9.92 2.07
N ARG A 101 0.05 -10.96 1.47
CA ARG A 101 0.42 -11.38 0.10
C ARG A 101 0.17 -10.26 -0.90
N ILE A 102 -1.01 -9.64 -0.81
CA ILE A 102 -1.40 -8.51 -1.66
C ILE A 102 -0.42 -7.34 -1.48
N GLU A 103 -0.08 -6.96 -0.24
CA GLU A 103 0.87 -5.87 0.04
C GLU A 103 2.26 -6.13 -0.58
N ILE A 104 2.78 -7.36 -0.44
CA ILE A 104 4.07 -7.74 -1.04
C ILE A 104 3.99 -7.72 -2.58
N LEU A 105 2.94 -8.28 -3.18
CA LEU A 105 2.77 -8.27 -4.64
C LEU A 105 2.62 -6.84 -5.20
N MET A 106 1.91 -5.95 -4.50
CA MET A 106 1.80 -4.53 -4.87
C MET A 106 3.19 -3.87 -4.89
N GLU A 107 4.01 -4.17 -3.89
CA GLU A 107 5.38 -3.64 -3.82
C GLU A 107 6.27 -4.17 -4.96
N LEU A 108 6.20 -5.47 -5.27
CA LEU A 108 6.92 -6.05 -6.41
C LEU A 108 6.46 -5.44 -7.75
N SER A 109 5.15 -5.23 -7.94
CA SER A 109 4.59 -4.62 -9.15
C SER A 109 5.08 -3.17 -9.32
N ARG A 110 5.15 -2.42 -8.22
CA ARG A 110 5.73 -1.08 -8.17
C ARG A 110 7.21 -1.09 -8.55
N ILE A 111 8.00 -2.00 -7.99
CA ILE A 111 9.43 -2.15 -8.32
C ILE A 111 9.60 -2.47 -9.80
N ALA A 112 8.89 -3.47 -10.34
CA ALA A 112 8.94 -3.82 -11.75
C ALA A 112 8.62 -2.62 -12.67
N THR A 113 7.61 -1.82 -12.29
CA THR A 113 7.27 -0.57 -12.98
C THR A 113 8.43 0.43 -12.98
N GLN A 114 9.11 0.61 -11.85
CA GLN A 114 10.26 1.54 -11.73
C GLN A 114 11.46 1.13 -12.58
N HIS A 115 11.66 -0.18 -12.77
CA HIS A 115 12.67 -0.72 -13.68
C HIS A 115 12.21 -0.79 -15.14
N GLY A 116 11.00 -0.30 -15.45
CA GLY A 116 10.45 -0.28 -16.81
C GLY A 116 9.92 -1.62 -17.31
N ASP A 117 9.87 -2.65 -16.48
CA ASP A 117 9.39 -3.99 -16.82
C ASP A 117 7.86 -4.06 -16.68
N LYS A 118 7.18 -3.51 -17.70
CA LYS A 118 5.72 -3.49 -17.76
C LYS A 118 5.12 -4.89 -17.79
N ALA A 119 5.79 -5.86 -18.41
CA ALA A 119 5.28 -7.22 -18.52
C ALA A 119 5.18 -7.88 -17.14
N LYS A 120 6.25 -7.82 -16.34
CA LYS A 120 6.22 -8.33 -14.96
C LYS A 120 5.28 -7.53 -14.07
N ALA A 121 5.24 -6.19 -14.22
CA ALA A 121 4.29 -5.37 -13.46
C ALA A 121 2.83 -5.76 -13.74
N MET A 122 2.48 -6.06 -14.99
CA MET A 122 1.14 -6.52 -15.39
C MET A 122 0.83 -7.93 -14.87
N GLU A 123 1.79 -8.85 -14.92
CA GLU A 123 1.67 -10.19 -14.33
C GLU A 123 1.32 -10.10 -12.84
N LEU A 124 2.09 -9.31 -12.08
CA LEU A 124 1.89 -9.11 -10.65
C LEU A 124 0.54 -8.41 -10.37
N ALA A 125 0.15 -7.42 -11.17
CA ALA A 125 -1.15 -6.76 -11.06
C ALA A 125 -2.32 -7.74 -11.31
N GLY A 126 -2.14 -8.70 -12.23
CA GLY A 126 -3.06 -9.80 -12.47
C GLY A 126 -3.19 -10.73 -11.26
N GLU A 127 -2.06 -11.15 -10.69
CA GLU A 127 -2.03 -12.02 -9.50
C GLU A 127 -2.72 -11.36 -8.29
N ILE A 128 -2.53 -10.05 -8.10
CA ILE A 128 -3.25 -9.31 -7.04
C ILE A 128 -4.76 -9.33 -7.29
N GLN A 129 -5.19 -9.05 -8.54
CA GLN A 129 -6.61 -9.08 -8.91
C GLN A 129 -7.22 -10.45 -8.63
N GLU A 130 -6.56 -11.54 -9.00
CA GLU A 130 -7.02 -12.91 -8.77
C GLU A 130 -7.23 -13.20 -7.27
N ILE A 131 -6.31 -12.75 -6.41
CA ILE A 131 -6.46 -12.93 -4.95
C ILE A 131 -7.65 -12.10 -4.43
N VAL A 132 -7.80 -10.86 -4.90
CA VAL A 132 -8.90 -9.98 -4.47
C VAL A 132 -10.25 -10.55 -4.91
N ASP A 133 -10.37 -11.04 -6.15
CA ASP A 133 -11.61 -11.60 -6.69
C ASP A 133 -11.96 -12.98 -6.12
N GLY A 134 -10.94 -13.78 -5.81
CA GLY A 134 -11.08 -15.14 -5.29
C GLY A 134 -11.45 -15.23 -3.81
N ALA A 135 -11.50 -14.11 -3.08
CA ALA A 135 -11.76 -14.08 -1.64
C ALA A 135 -13.01 -13.28 -1.28
N THR A 136 -13.62 -13.63 -0.14
CA THR A 136 -14.74 -12.88 0.42
C THR A 136 -14.20 -11.80 1.35
N TRP A 137 -14.44 -10.55 0.98
CA TRP A 137 -14.04 -9.37 1.74
C TRP A 137 -15.26 -8.62 2.24
N PRO A 138 -15.22 -7.98 3.42
CA PRO A 138 -16.17 -6.93 3.73
C PRO A 138 -16.12 -5.86 2.64
N THR A 139 -17.27 -5.30 2.29
CA THR A 139 -17.43 -4.30 1.22
C THR A 139 -16.40 -3.18 1.29
N THR A 140 -16.14 -2.66 2.49
CA THR A 140 -15.16 -1.59 2.72
C THR A 140 -13.76 -1.99 2.30
N TYR A 141 -13.31 -3.20 2.67
CA TYR A 141 -12.04 -3.75 2.21
C TYR A 141 -12.04 -4.03 0.71
N ARG A 142 -13.14 -4.58 0.17
CA ARG A 142 -13.24 -4.89 -1.27
C ARG A 142 -13.04 -3.65 -2.13
N ILE A 143 -13.70 -2.55 -1.78
CA ILE A 143 -13.60 -1.27 -2.51
C ILE A 143 -12.17 -0.72 -2.45
N VAL A 144 -11.57 -0.69 -1.25
CA VAL A 144 -10.20 -0.20 -1.06
C VAL A 144 -9.18 -1.05 -1.82
N LEU A 145 -9.30 -2.38 -1.77
CA LEU A 145 -8.43 -3.30 -2.49
C LEU A 145 -8.59 -3.16 -4.01
N ALA A 146 -9.82 -3.07 -4.51
CA ALA A 146 -10.08 -2.86 -5.94
C ALA A 146 -9.49 -1.53 -6.45
N ALA A 147 -9.58 -0.45 -5.66
CA ALA A 147 -8.95 0.83 -6.01
C ALA A 147 -7.42 0.72 -6.12
N ARG A 148 -6.78 -0.03 -5.22
CA ARG A 148 -5.33 -0.28 -5.27
C ARG A 148 -4.93 -1.20 -6.42
N VAL A 149 -5.76 -2.20 -6.75
CA VAL A 149 -5.56 -3.05 -7.94
C VAL A 149 -5.65 -2.22 -9.21
N ALA A 150 -6.64 -1.34 -9.32
CA ALA A 150 -6.74 -0.39 -10.42
C ALA A 150 -5.47 0.46 -10.52
N LEU A 151 -4.97 1.02 -9.42
CA LEU A 151 -3.71 1.78 -9.44
C LEU A 151 -2.53 0.95 -9.97
N ALA A 152 -2.38 -0.29 -9.51
CA ALA A 152 -1.31 -1.18 -9.99
C ALA A 152 -1.44 -1.49 -11.49
N GLN A 153 -2.66 -1.73 -11.97
CA GLN A 153 -2.95 -1.92 -13.40
C GLN A 153 -2.55 -0.70 -14.23
N PHE A 154 -2.87 0.51 -13.77
CA PHE A 154 -2.50 1.75 -14.46
C PHE A 154 -0.97 1.92 -14.51
N GLN A 155 -0.30 1.72 -13.38
CA GLN A 155 1.16 1.83 -13.28
C GLN A 155 1.87 0.82 -14.18
N ALA A 156 1.33 -0.40 -14.29
CA ALA A 156 1.82 -1.42 -15.20
C ALA A 156 1.55 -1.11 -16.69
N GLY A 157 0.69 -0.14 -16.99
CA GLY A 157 0.37 0.33 -18.34
C GLY A 157 -1.01 -0.07 -18.87
N ASP A 158 -1.80 -0.84 -18.12
CA ASP A 158 -3.16 -1.25 -18.52
C ASP A 158 -4.20 -0.21 -18.08
N SER A 159 -4.22 0.92 -18.80
CA SER A 159 -5.09 2.06 -18.48
C SER A 159 -6.59 1.72 -18.62
N ALA A 160 -6.95 0.89 -19.61
CA ALA A 160 -8.34 0.53 -19.85
C ALA A 160 -8.90 -0.34 -18.73
N LYS A 161 -8.19 -1.42 -18.37
CA LYS A 161 -8.61 -2.30 -17.27
C LYS A 161 -8.62 -1.57 -15.94
N SER A 162 -7.60 -0.74 -15.70
CA SER A 162 -7.53 0.09 -14.51
C SER A 162 -8.77 0.97 -14.35
N ARG A 163 -9.20 1.65 -15.43
CA ARG A 163 -10.41 2.48 -15.43
C ARG A 163 -11.65 1.65 -15.12
N THR A 164 -11.82 0.52 -15.80
CA THR A 164 -12.95 -0.40 -15.56
C THR A 164 -12.99 -0.87 -14.11
N THR A 165 -11.85 -1.25 -13.53
CA THR A 165 -11.76 -1.69 -12.12
C THR A 165 -12.13 -0.57 -11.15
N ALA A 166 -11.64 0.65 -11.37
CA ALA A 166 -11.95 1.80 -10.51
C ALA A 166 -13.43 2.21 -10.60
N ASP A 167 -14.00 2.24 -11.82
CA ASP A 167 -15.41 2.56 -12.04
C ASP A 167 -16.31 1.50 -11.39
N ALA A 168 -15.97 0.21 -11.49
CA ALA A 168 -16.70 -0.87 -10.84
C ALA A 168 -16.64 -0.78 -9.30
N ALA A 169 -15.48 -0.43 -8.73
CA ALA A 169 -15.33 -0.24 -7.30
C ALA A 169 -16.13 0.97 -6.78
N LEU A 170 -16.18 2.07 -7.54
CA LEU A 170 -17.03 3.21 -7.22
C LEU A 170 -18.52 2.85 -7.30
N SER A 171 -18.93 2.09 -8.32
CA SER A 171 -20.30 1.59 -8.45
C SER A 171 -20.70 0.65 -7.32
N LEU A 172 -19.78 -0.18 -6.83
CA LEU A 172 -20.00 -1.02 -5.66
C LEU A 172 -20.21 -0.17 -4.40
N PHE A 173 -19.37 0.85 -4.19
CA PHE A 173 -19.58 1.82 -3.11
C PHE A 173 -20.98 2.43 -3.21
N ASP A 174 -21.40 2.88 -4.40
CA ASP A 174 -22.71 3.52 -4.60
C ASP A 174 -23.88 2.59 -4.28
N THR A 175 -23.75 1.32 -4.67
CA THR A 175 -24.79 0.30 -4.44
C THR A 175 -24.89 -0.08 -2.96
N GLU A 176 -23.77 -0.19 -2.26
CA GLU A 176 -23.70 -0.71 -0.90
C GLU A 176 -23.49 0.37 0.17
N ARG A 177 -23.51 1.64 -0.23
CA ARG A 177 -23.21 2.80 0.64
C ARG A 177 -23.90 2.74 1.99
N ASP A 178 -25.20 2.43 1.99
CA ASP A 178 -26.02 2.45 3.19
C ASP A 178 -25.75 1.24 4.11
N GLN A 179 -25.12 0.18 3.60
CA GLN A 179 -24.63 -0.95 4.38
C GLN A 179 -23.23 -0.71 4.96
N ILE A 180 -22.46 0.21 4.37
CA ILE A 180 -21.17 0.63 4.91
C ILE A 180 -21.42 1.50 6.14
N ILE A 181 -20.72 1.17 7.24
CA ILE A 181 -20.73 1.96 8.46
C ILE A 181 -20.30 3.39 8.09
N ASP A 182 -21.09 4.37 8.50
CA ASP A 182 -20.88 5.79 8.17
C ASP A 182 -19.43 6.26 8.40
N ILE A 183 -18.83 5.86 9.53
CA ILE A 183 -17.44 6.13 9.90
C ILE A 183 -16.38 5.42 9.03
N GLU A 184 -16.76 4.69 8.00
CA GLU A 184 -15.82 4.04 7.07
C GLU A 184 -15.98 4.59 5.64
N ARG A 185 -17.10 5.27 5.34
CA ARG A 185 -17.47 5.69 3.98
C ARG A 185 -16.44 6.63 3.35
N ALA A 186 -15.99 7.65 4.07
CA ALA A 186 -14.98 8.58 3.57
C ALA A 186 -13.69 7.83 3.22
N GLN A 187 -13.21 6.98 4.14
CA GLN A 187 -11.96 6.22 3.98
C GLN A 187 -11.99 5.26 2.78
N CYS A 188 -13.16 4.69 2.46
CA CYS A 188 -13.33 3.86 1.26
C CYS A 188 -13.15 4.64 -0.05
N LEU A 189 -13.52 5.92 -0.07
CA LEU A 189 -13.48 6.77 -1.26
C LEU A 189 -12.09 7.36 -1.55
N LEU A 190 -11.23 7.55 -0.53
CA LEU A 190 -9.91 8.16 -0.73
C LEU A 190 -9.05 7.40 -1.76
N PRO A 191 -8.86 6.06 -1.65
CA PRO A 191 -8.07 5.32 -2.62
C PRO A 191 -8.61 5.43 -4.05
N LEU A 192 -9.93 5.52 -4.24
CA LEU A 192 -10.52 5.71 -5.56
C LEU A 192 -10.17 7.09 -6.14
N ALA A 193 -10.26 8.15 -5.32
CA ALA A 193 -9.88 9.51 -5.76
C ALA A 193 -8.39 9.58 -6.14
N GLU A 194 -7.53 8.97 -5.32
CA GLU A 194 -6.08 8.86 -5.58
C GLU A 194 -5.80 8.12 -6.89
N THR A 195 -6.52 7.02 -7.15
CA THR A 195 -6.40 6.23 -8.38
C THR A 195 -6.84 7.03 -9.62
N TYR A 196 -8.00 7.70 -9.59
CA TYR A 196 -8.42 8.57 -10.71
C TYR A 196 -7.41 9.69 -10.96
N LYS A 197 -6.86 10.28 -9.90
CA LYS A 197 -5.81 11.31 -10.04
C LYS A 197 -4.56 10.73 -10.68
N ALA A 198 -4.13 9.53 -10.29
CA ALA A 198 -2.98 8.87 -10.89
C ALA A 198 -3.17 8.62 -12.39
N MET A 199 -4.39 8.29 -12.83
CA MET A 199 -4.76 8.16 -14.24
C MET A 199 -4.79 9.48 -15.02
N GLY A 200 -4.65 10.62 -14.35
CA GLY A 200 -4.78 11.95 -14.94
C GLY A 200 -6.22 12.50 -14.97
N ASP A 201 -7.23 11.73 -14.54
CA ASP A 201 -8.62 12.16 -14.49
C ASP A 201 -8.89 13.00 -13.23
N THR A 202 -8.40 14.24 -13.27
CA THR A 202 -8.54 15.17 -12.15
C THR A 202 -10.00 15.52 -11.87
N SER A 203 -10.87 15.49 -12.88
CA SER A 203 -12.31 15.77 -12.71
C SER A 203 -13.00 14.65 -11.91
N ALA A 204 -12.75 13.39 -12.26
CA ALA A 204 -13.26 12.24 -11.51
C ALA A 204 -12.68 12.23 -10.09
N ALA A 205 -11.38 12.48 -9.93
CA ALA A 205 -10.75 12.56 -8.61
C ALA A 205 -11.42 13.62 -7.71
N LEU A 206 -11.63 14.84 -8.22
CA LEU A 206 -12.33 15.91 -7.47
C LEU A 206 -13.76 15.52 -7.11
N THR A 207 -14.47 14.83 -8.01
CA THR A 207 -15.82 14.33 -7.74
C THR A 207 -15.83 13.34 -6.57
N VAL A 208 -14.87 12.42 -6.55
CA VAL A 208 -14.76 11.43 -5.47
C VAL A 208 -14.30 12.08 -4.16
N TYR A 209 -13.36 13.03 -4.19
CA TYR A 209 -12.96 13.78 -2.98
C TYR A 209 -14.12 14.59 -2.37
N LYS A 210 -14.96 15.24 -3.19
CA LYS A 210 -16.17 15.92 -2.72
C LYS A 210 -17.09 14.96 -1.96
N ARG A 211 -17.34 13.79 -2.54
CA ARG A 211 -18.13 12.74 -1.90
C ARG A 211 -17.48 12.25 -0.59
N ALA A 212 -16.16 12.14 -0.53
CA ALA A 212 -15.45 11.77 0.70
C ALA A 212 -15.67 12.82 1.80
N ILE A 213 -15.61 14.11 1.48
CA ILE A 213 -15.89 15.22 2.41
C ILE A 213 -17.34 15.14 2.90
N GLU A 214 -18.31 14.95 1.99
CA GLU A 214 -19.72 14.83 2.35
C GLU A 214 -19.97 13.65 3.32
N ASN A 215 -19.37 12.49 3.05
CA ASN A 215 -19.49 11.33 3.91
C ASN A 215 -18.69 11.47 5.23
N SER A 216 -17.71 12.38 5.32
CA SER A 216 -16.98 12.66 6.57
C SER A 216 -17.78 13.50 7.58
N VAL A 217 -18.83 14.19 7.10
CA VAL A 217 -19.70 15.05 7.92
C VAL A 217 -20.86 14.26 8.52
N ILE A 218 -21.30 13.20 7.84
CA ILE A 218 -22.41 12.34 8.28
C ILE A 218 -21.86 11.36 9.35
N ASN A 219 -21.88 11.80 10.60
CA ASN A 219 -21.53 11.00 11.78
C ASN A 219 -22.72 11.03 12.75
N PRO A 220 -23.23 9.88 13.22
CA PRO A 220 -24.37 9.80 14.15
C PRO A 220 -24.09 10.48 15.50
N ASN A 221 -22.82 10.67 15.86
CA ASN A 221 -22.41 11.51 17.00
C ASN A 221 -22.36 13.02 16.67
N SER A 222 -22.90 13.42 15.51
CA SER A 222 -23.09 14.80 15.04
C SER A 222 -21.81 15.64 14.96
N ARG A 223 -20.67 15.03 14.64
CA ARG A 223 -19.39 15.75 14.53
C ARG A 223 -18.65 15.31 13.26
N PRO A 224 -18.30 16.24 12.35
CA PRO A 224 -17.31 15.96 11.32
C PRO A 224 -16.07 15.39 11.98
N ARG A 225 -15.47 14.37 11.39
CA ARG A 225 -14.29 13.74 11.99
C ARG A 225 -13.04 14.49 11.57
N ALA A 226 -12.35 15.07 12.55
CA ALA A 226 -11.05 15.70 12.34
C ALA A 226 -10.07 14.75 11.63
N GLU A 227 -10.13 13.44 11.95
CA GLU A 227 -9.32 12.41 11.31
C GLU A 227 -9.62 12.23 9.81
N ASP A 228 -10.89 12.19 9.41
CA ASP A 228 -11.25 12.10 7.99
C ASP A 228 -10.86 13.36 7.24
N LEU A 229 -11.16 14.53 7.79
CA LEU A 229 -10.83 15.80 7.17
C LEU A 229 -9.31 15.93 7.00
N SER A 230 -8.55 15.55 8.02
CA SER A 230 -7.09 15.49 7.98
C SER A 230 -6.58 14.50 6.92
N ALA A 231 -7.16 13.29 6.87
CA ALA A 231 -6.78 12.27 5.89
C ALA A 231 -7.07 12.73 4.45
N ILE A 232 -8.23 13.34 4.20
CA ILE A 232 -8.63 13.87 2.89
C ILE A 232 -7.68 15.00 2.47
N CYS A 233 -7.44 15.98 3.34
CA CYS A 233 -6.52 17.09 3.06
C CYS A 233 -5.09 16.59 2.80
N ARG A 234 -4.60 15.64 3.60
CA ARG A 234 -3.29 15.02 3.41
C ARG A 234 -3.20 14.27 2.07
N SER A 235 -4.25 13.53 1.71
CA SER A 235 -4.32 12.82 0.44
C SER A 235 -4.27 13.81 -0.74
N MET A 236 -5.12 14.84 -0.75
CA MET A 236 -5.12 15.87 -1.80
C MET A 236 -3.76 16.56 -1.92
N ALA A 237 -3.15 16.96 -0.81
CA ALA A 237 -1.83 17.58 -0.80
C ALA A 237 -0.75 16.65 -1.37
N LYS A 238 -0.72 15.39 -0.94
CA LYS A 238 0.25 14.38 -1.42
C LYS A 238 0.12 14.13 -2.93
N HIS A 239 -1.10 14.19 -3.47
CA HIS A 239 -1.39 13.89 -4.87
C HIS A 239 -1.57 15.15 -5.74
N ALA A 240 -1.21 16.33 -5.23
CA ALA A 240 -1.31 17.61 -5.92
C ALA A 240 -2.71 17.85 -6.54
N VAL A 241 -3.75 17.64 -5.72
CA VAL A 241 -5.14 17.93 -6.08
C VAL A 241 -5.56 19.22 -5.37
N GLU A 242 -5.73 20.29 -6.15
CA GLU A 242 -6.20 21.56 -5.63
C GLU A 242 -7.74 21.52 -5.46
N PRO A 243 -8.27 21.78 -4.26
CA PRO A 243 -9.71 21.89 -4.06
C PRO A 243 -10.28 23.07 -4.85
N ASP A 244 -11.45 22.89 -5.45
CA ASP A 244 -12.18 24.03 -6.02
C ASP A 244 -12.83 24.90 -4.92
N ALA A 245 -13.40 26.04 -5.32
CA ALA A 245 -14.01 26.97 -4.36
C ALA A 245 -15.11 26.34 -3.50
N ALA A 246 -15.90 25.42 -4.08
CA ALA A 246 -16.96 24.72 -3.36
C ALA A 246 -16.37 23.75 -2.33
N MET A 247 -15.35 22.98 -2.70
CA MET A 247 -14.62 22.10 -1.77
C MET A 247 -13.96 22.90 -0.65
N TRP A 248 -13.29 24.01 -0.96
CA TRP A 248 -12.72 24.88 0.06
C TRP A 248 -13.76 25.39 1.05
N SER A 249 -14.95 25.76 0.56
CA SER A 249 -16.08 26.14 1.41
C SER A 249 -16.52 24.98 2.31
N SER A 250 -16.67 23.77 1.76
CA SER A 250 -17.05 22.58 2.53
C SER A 250 -16.01 22.22 3.59
N ILE A 251 -14.72 22.20 3.24
CA ILE A 251 -13.61 21.93 4.17
C ILE A 251 -13.62 22.93 5.32
N ARG A 252 -13.75 24.24 5.04
CA ARG A 252 -13.79 25.28 6.06
C ARG A 252 -15.03 25.17 6.95
N LYS A 253 -16.19 24.80 6.37
CA LYS A 253 -17.42 24.55 7.13
C LYS A 253 -17.23 23.36 8.07
N SER A 254 -16.77 22.21 7.56
CA SER A 254 -16.50 21.01 8.37
C SER A 254 -15.50 21.31 9.49
N ASN A 255 -14.45 22.09 9.22
CA ASN A 255 -13.47 22.49 10.24
C ASN A 255 -14.09 23.36 11.35
N LYS A 256 -15.02 24.27 11.02
CA LYS A 256 -15.71 25.11 12.02
C LYS A 256 -16.72 24.32 12.87
N GLU A 257 -17.22 23.21 12.33
CA GLU A 257 -18.17 22.31 13.00
C GLU A 257 -17.47 21.21 13.81
N LEU A 258 -16.13 21.16 13.80
CA LEU A 258 -15.36 20.33 14.75
C LEU A 258 -15.63 20.82 16.17
N GLY A 259 -16.00 19.89 17.05
CA GLY A 259 -16.24 20.17 18.47
C GLY A 259 -15.14 19.60 19.36
N HIS A 260 -15.01 20.15 20.57
CA HIS A 260 -14.04 19.74 21.58
C HIS A 260 -13.90 18.20 21.70
N PRO A 261 -12.69 17.63 21.73
CA PRO A 261 -11.38 18.26 21.97
C PRO A 261 -10.66 18.77 20.72
N TRP A 262 -11.34 18.82 19.57
CA TRP A 262 -10.78 19.24 18.29
C TRP A 262 -11.07 20.72 18.02
#